data_AF-A0AAD0SHD8-F1
#
_entry.id   AF-A0AAD0SHD8-F1
#
_cell.length_a   1.000
_cell.length_b   1.000
_cell.length_c   1.000
_cell.angle_alpha   90.00
_cell.angle_beta   90.00
_cell.angle_gamma   90.00
#
_symmetry.space_group_name_H-M   'P 1'
#
loop_
_entity.id
_entity.type
_entity.pdbx_description
1 polymer ?
#
loop_
_entity_poly.entity_id
_entity_poly.type
_entity_poly.pdbx_seq_one_letter_code
_entity_poly.pdbx_strand_id
1 'polypeptide(L)'
;MNLTSLSSPARLNAGMPLLINGVSKRYGQRTILQDIQLPIPAGQFVAVVGRSGCGKSTLLRLLAGLETVSSGELLAGSAPLSQSRSDIRLMFQEARLLPWKKVIDNVGLGLRGEWRTAAQDALAAVGLASRANEWPAALSGGQKQRVALARALIHRPGLLLLDEPLGALDALTRIEMQRLIESLWLEQGFTVLLVTHDVSEAVALADRVILIEDGKVGLDILVDQPRPRRRGSAKLAELEASVLERILTPAKPEHHASLTRAAF
;
A
#
# COMPACT_ATOMS: atom_id res chain seq x y z
N MET A 1 42.15 15.40 22.52
CA MET A 1 42.08 15.60 21.06
C MET A 1 40.96 14.71 20.54
N ASN A 2 39.90 15.33 20.04
CA ASN A 2 38.61 14.69 19.75
C ASN A 2 38.70 13.71 18.58
N LEU A 3 38.17 12.50 18.81
CA LEU A 3 37.79 11.55 17.77
C LEU A 3 36.65 12.18 16.96
N THR A 4 36.91 12.40 15.68
CA THR A 4 35.95 12.81 14.67
C THR A 4 34.81 11.80 14.59
N SER A 5 33.62 12.25 14.98
CA SER A 5 32.34 11.60 14.74
C SER A 5 32.12 11.48 13.23
N LEU A 6 32.34 10.27 12.69
CA LEU A 6 31.87 9.93 11.36
C LEU A 6 30.35 9.85 11.40
N SER A 7 29.71 10.86 10.81
CA SER A 7 28.29 10.86 10.47
C SER A 7 27.97 9.59 9.69
N SER A 8 27.20 8.68 10.32
CA SER A 8 26.63 7.51 9.64
C SER A 8 25.85 7.98 8.40
N PRO A 9 26.08 7.37 7.22
CA PRO A 9 25.24 7.65 6.06
C PRO A 9 23.80 7.32 6.42
N ALA A 10 22.87 8.23 6.10
CA ALA A 10 21.44 8.00 6.27
C ALA A 10 21.10 6.67 5.61
N ARG A 11 20.63 5.69 6.38
CA ARG A 11 20.14 4.42 5.82
C ARG A 11 19.01 4.76 4.86
N LEU A 12 19.25 4.64 3.55
CA LEU A 12 18.17 4.36 2.61
C LEU A 12 17.54 3.07 3.12
N ASN A 13 16.28 3.12 3.50
CA ASN A 13 15.59 1.90 3.88
C ASN A 13 15.45 1.05 2.63
N ALA A 14 16.14 -0.09 2.58
CA ALA A 14 15.86 -1.07 1.55
C ALA A 14 14.39 -1.51 1.70
N GLY A 15 13.61 -1.42 0.63
CA GLY A 15 12.25 -1.93 0.63
C GLY A 15 12.19 -3.39 1.06
N MET A 16 11.07 -3.78 1.64
CA MET A 16 10.85 -5.16 2.09
C MET A 16 10.43 -6.03 0.90
N PRO A 17 11.20 -7.07 0.52
CA PRO A 17 10.69 -8.07 -0.42
C PRO A 17 9.57 -8.84 0.27
N LEU A 18 8.42 -8.97 -0.39
CA LEU A 18 7.25 -9.66 0.16
C LEU A 18 6.91 -10.87 -0.72
N LEU A 19 6.75 -12.03 -0.11
CA LEU A 19 6.25 -13.22 -0.78
C LEU A 19 4.96 -13.68 -0.10
N ILE A 20 3.88 -13.62 -0.86
CA ILE A 20 2.58 -14.20 -0.51
C ILE A 20 2.52 -15.56 -1.20
N ASN A 21 2.68 -16.63 -0.43
CA ASN A 21 2.80 -17.99 -0.95
C ASN A 21 1.57 -18.83 -0.57
N GLY A 22 0.66 -18.98 -1.53
CA GLY A 22 -0.52 -19.82 -1.44
C GLY A 22 -1.50 -19.43 -0.35
N VAL A 23 -1.59 -18.11 -0.08
CA VAL A 23 -2.35 -17.61 1.06
C VAL A 23 -3.84 -17.73 0.79
N SER A 24 -4.52 -18.41 1.71
CA SER A 24 -5.98 -18.45 1.75
C SER A 24 -6.52 -17.91 3.06
N LYS A 25 -7.72 -17.31 2.99
CA LYS A 25 -8.42 -16.78 4.16
C LYS A 25 -9.88 -17.16 4.12
N ARG A 26 -10.33 -17.79 5.20
CA ARG A 26 -11.71 -18.25 5.42
C ARG A 26 -12.29 -17.63 6.69
N TYR A 27 -13.58 -17.30 6.66
CA TYR A 27 -14.37 -17.00 7.84
C TYR A 27 -15.54 -17.98 7.89
N GLY A 28 -15.47 -18.95 8.80
CA GLY A 28 -16.37 -20.11 8.79
C GLY A 28 -16.30 -20.84 7.46
N GLN A 29 -17.43 -20.95 6.76
CA GLN A 29 -17.52 -21.62 5.46
C GLN A 29 -17.21 -20.71 4.27
N ARG A 30 -17.14 -19.39 4.46
CA ARG A 30 -16.90 -18.44 3.36
C ARG A 30 -15.40 -18.24 3.15
N THR A 31 -14.92 -18.58 1.96
CA THR A 31 -13.55 -18.27 1.54
C THR A 31 -13.51 -16.89 0.89
N ILE A 32 -12.63 -16.02 1.38
CA ILE A 32 -12.46 -14.64 0.90
C ILE A 32 -11.22 -14.52 0.02
N LEU A 33 -10.13 -15.20 0.38
CA LEU A 33 -8.92 -15.32 -0.42
C LEU A 33 -8.60 -16.80 -0.64
N GLN A 34 -8.21 -17.15 -1.85
CA GLN A 34 -8.01 -18.49 -2.35
C GLN A 34 -6.66 -18.56 -3.06
N ASP A 35 -5.70 -19.25 -2.43
CA ASP A 35 -4.38 -19.55 -3.02
C ASP A 35 -3.70 -18.34 -3.69
N ILE A 36 -3.64 -17.21 -2.95
CA ILE A 36 -2.98 -16.01 -3.46
C ILE A 36 -1.47 -16.27 -3.54
N GLN A 37 -0.96 -16.19 -4.76
CA GLN A 37 0.46 -16.28 -5.10
C GLN A 37 0.92 -14.92 -5.62
N LEU A 38 1.74 -14.21 -4.84
CA LEU A 38 2.19 -12.87 -5.21
C LEU A 38 3.59 -12.57 -4.66
N PRO A 39 4.66 -12.76 -5.47
CA PRO A 39 5.99 -12.27 -5.16
C PRO A 39 6.10 -10.78 -5.49
N ILE A 40 6.62 -9.98 -4.56
CA ILE A 40 6.84 -8.54 -4.70
C ILE A 40 8.30 -8.24 -4.34
N PRO A 41 9.13 -7.79 -5.30
CA PRO A 41 10.49 -7.38 -5.01
C PRO A 41 10.56 -6.19 -4.05
N ALA A 42 11.70 -6.08 -3.35
CA ALA A 42 12.03 -4.93 -2.52
C ALA A 42 11.91 -3.62 -3.33
N GLY A 43 11.21 -2.63 -2.77
CA GLY A 43 11.06 -1.31 -3.36
C GLY A 43 10.03 -1.23 -4.48
N GLN A 44 9.36 -2.33 -4.87
CA GLN A 44 8.34 -2.29 -5.91
C GLN A 44 7.06 -1.61 -5.41
N PHE A 45 6.42 -0.82 -6.28
CA PHE A 45 5.07 -0.30 -6.05
C PHE A 45 4.05 -1.21 -6.72
N VAL A 46 3.22 -1.91 -5.93
CA VAL A 46 2.16 -2.77 -6.45
C VAL A 46 0.79 -2.20 -6.10
N ALA A 47 -0.11 -2.14 -7.08
CA ALA A 47 -1.51 -1.80 -6.86
C ALA A 47 -2.38 -3.05 -6.99
N VAL A 48 -3.30 -3.24 -6.05
CA VAL A 48 -4.30 -4.28 -6.02
C VAL A 48 -5.66 -3.65 -6.27
N VAL A 49 -6.30 -4.04 -7.36
CA VAL A 49 -7.62 -3.58 -7.80
C VAL A 49 -8.62 -4.73 -7.80
N GLY A 50 -9.90 -4.39 -7.93
CA GLY A 50 -10.99 -5.36 -8.01
C GLY A 50 -12.29 -4.84 -7.42
N ARG A 51 -13.38 -5.58 -7.62
CA ARG A 51 -14.71 -5.19 -7.15
C ARG A 51 -14.79 -5.10 -5.62
N SER A 52 -15.79 -4.41 -5.11
CA SER A 52 -16.09 -4.41 -3.68
C SER A 52 -16.36 -5.83 -3.19
N GLY A 53 -15.73 -6.21 -2.08
CA GLY A 53 -15.90 -7.54 -1.48
C GLY A 53 -15.02 -8.67 -2.04
N CYS A 54 -14.11 -8.40 -3.00
CA CYS A 54 -13.21 -9.44 -3.54
C CYS A 54 -12.03 -9.82 -2.62
N GLY A 55 -11.88 -9.16 -1.45
CA GLY A 55 -10.87 -9.52 -0.45
C GLY A 55 -9.65 -8.60 -0.34
N LYS A 56 -9.60 -7.46 -1.04
CA LYS A 56 -8.47 -6.50 -1.01
C LYS A 56 -8.11 -6.02 0.40
N SER A 57 -9.09 -5.53 1.17
CA SER A 57 -8.83 -5.07 2.54
C SER A 57 -8.51 -6.24 3.49
N THR A 58 -9.01 -7.45 3.22
CA THR A 58 -8.61 -8.67 3.95
C THR A 58 -7.14 -8.98 3.69
N LEU A 59 -6.67 -8.89 2.44
CA LEU A 59 -5.25 -9.05 2.09
C LEU A 59 -4.39 -8.04 2.86
N LEU A 60 -4.78 -6.77 2.89
CA LEU A 60 -4.07 -5.74 3.65
C LEU A 60 -4.01 -6.03 5.15
N ARG A 61 -5.09 -6.48 5.76
CA ARG A 61 -5.11 -6.82 7.19
C ARG A 61 -4.23 -8.03 7.52
N LEU A 62 -4.14 -9.00 6.63
CA LEU A 62 -3.21 -10.13 6.76
C LEU A 62 -1.76 -9.66 6.71
N LEU A 63 -1.42 -8.81 5.74
CA LEU A 63 -0.08 -8.24 5.60
C LEU A 63 0.31 -7.32 6.77
N ALA A 64 -0.63 -6.53 7.28
CA ALA A 64 -0.45 -5.72 8.49
C ALA A 64 -0.39 -6.57 9.78
N GLY A 65 -0.65 -7.88 9.68
CA GLY A 65 -0.69 -8.79 10.82
C GLY A 65 -1.85 -8.53 11.78
N LEU A 66 -2.89 -7.83 11.33
CA LEU A 66 -4.15 -7.61 12.06
C LEU A 66 -5.05 -8.84 12.01
N GLU A 67 -4.78 -9.76 11.08
CA GLU A 67 -5.45 -11.04 10.93
C GLU A 67 -4.45 -12.16 10.66
N THR A 68 -4.86 -13.41 10.92
CA THR A 68 -4.09 -14.62 10.61
C THR A 68 -4.56 -15.25 9.31
N VAL A 69 -3.63 -15.86 8.57
CA VAL A 69 -3.95 -16.68 7.39
C VAL A 69 -4.67 -17.96 7.82
N SER A 70 -5.49 -18.53 6.93
CA SER A 70 -6.08 -19.86 7.13
C SER A 70 -5.16 -20.96 6.61
N SER A 71 -4.41 -20.68 5.55
CA SER A 71 -3.36 -21.55 4.99
C SER A 71 -2.39 -20.71 4.16
N GLY A 72 -1.24 -21.29 3.79
CA GLY A 72 -0.17 -20.60 3.08
C GLY A 72 0.71 -19.76 4.01
N GLU A 73 1.63 -19.02 3.43
CA GLU A 73 2.66 -18.28 4.17
C GLU A 73 2.83 -16.85 3.67
N LEU A 74 3.15 -15.96 4.61
CA LEU A 74 3.54 -14.58 4.35
C LEU A 74 5.00 -14.41 4.77
N LEU A 75 5.87 -14.08 3.83
CA LEU A 75 7.31 -14.00 4.05
C LEU A 75 7.85 -12.62 3.69
N ALA A 76 8.77 -12.11 4.50
CA ALA A 76 9.65 -11.00 4.18
C ALA A 76 11.01 -11.57 3.77
N GLY A 77 11.26 -11.70 2.46
CA GLY A 77 12.38 -12.49 1.94
C GLY A 77 12.24 -13.96 2.33
N SER A 78 13.20 -14.51 3.07
CA SER A 78 13.18 -15.89 3.57
C SER A 78 12.61 -16.05 4.98
N ALA A 79 12.30 -14.94 5.67
CA ALA A 79 11.80 -14.96 7.04
C ALA A 79 10.27 -14.76 7.08
N PRO A 80 9.57 -15.30 8.09
CA PRO A 80 8.15 -15.00 8.31
C PRO A 80 7.89 -13.49 8.43
N LEU A 81 6.89 -12.98 7.73
CA LEU A 81 6.50 -11.56 7.75
C LEU A 81 6.18 -11.07 9.18
N SER A 82 5.69 -11.98 10.04
CA SER A 82 5.40 -11.70 11.44
C SER A 82 6.61 -11.21 12.26
N GLN A 83 7.84 -11.53 11.83
CA GLN A 83 9.07 -11.06 12.48
C GLN A 83 9.43 -9.61 12.10
N SER A 84 8.91 -9.11 10.97
CA SER A 84 9.19 -7.75 10.47
C SER A 84 8.04 -6.78 10.74
N ARG A 85 7.16 -7.08 11.71
CA ARG A 85 5.96 -6.26 12.03
C ARG A 85 6.29 -4.80 12.37
N SER A 86 7.45 -4.54 12.97
CA SER A 86 7.90 -3.17 13.27
C SER A 86 8.08 -2.31 12.03
N ASP A 87 8.31 -2.93 10.87
CA ASP A 87 8.72 -2.28 9.63
C ASP A 87 7.54 -2.17 8.63
N ILE A 88 6.36 -2.63 9.03
CA ILE A 88 5.12 -2.57 8.23
C ILE A 88 4.26 -1.43 8.77
N ARG A 89 3.79 -0.54 7.89
CA ARG A 89 2.85 0.53 8.26
C ARG A 89 1.63 0.49 7.35
N LEU A 90 0.46 0.63 7.95
CA LEU A 90 -0.83 0.67 7.27
C LEU A 90 -1.43 2.07 7.38
N MET A 91 -1.72 2.67 6.24
CA MET A 91 -2.51 3.89 6.12
C MET A 91 -3.91 3.52 5.66
N PHE A 92 -4.91 3.90 6.45
CA PHE A 92 -6.32 3.64 6.16
C PHE A 92 -6.91 4.74 5.27
N GLN A 93 -8.04 4.44 4.62
CA GLN A 93 -8.82 5.37 3.80
C GLN A 93 -9.15 6.66 4.56
N GLU A 94 -9.55 6.55 5.83
CA GLU A 94 -9.68 7.69 6.73
C GLU A 94 -8.35 7.97 7.43
N ALA A 95 -7.94 9.24 7.47
CA ALA A 95 -6.70 9.65 8.12
C ALA A 95 -6.59 9.25 9.61
N ARG A 96 -7.73 9.03 10.29
CA ARG A 96 -7.81 8.58 11.70
C ARG A 96 -6.83 9.32 12.61
N LEU A 97 -6.80 10.64 12.48
CA LEU A 97 -6.03 11.49 13.39
C LEU A 97 -6.78 11.61 14.71
N LEU A 98 -6.06 11.61 15.82
CA LEU A 98 -6.60 11.85 17.16
C LEU A 98 -6.97 13.32 17.27
N PRO A 99 -8.27 13.68 17.36
CA PRO A 99 -8.72 15.07 17.24
C PRO A 99 -8.29 15.94 18.43
N TRP A 100 -7.99 15.33 19.58
CA TRP A 100 -7.51 15.97 20.80
C TRP A 100 -5.98 16.04 20.91
N LYS A 101 -5.24 15.70 19.84
CA LYS A 101 -3.78 15.86 19.76
C LYS A 101 -3.41 16.79 18.62
N LYS A 102 -2.34 17.56 18.78
CA LYS A 102 -1.81 18.40 17.70
C LYS A 102 -1.29 17.54 16.55
N VAL A 103 -1.07 18.16 15.40
CA VAL A 103 -0.53 17.50 14.21
C VAL A 103 0.80 16.80 14.49
N ILE A 104 1.74 17.47 15.15
CA ILE A 104 3.05 16.88 15.49
C ILE A 104 2.92 15.67 16.42
N ASP A 105 2.00 15.71 17.39
CA ASP A 105 1.75 14.61 18.31
C ASP A 105 1.02 13.44 17.64
N ASN A 106 0.24 13.71 16.59
CA ASN A 106 -0.33 12.68 15.74
C ASN A 106 0.75 11.96 14.95
N VAL A 107 1.71 12.70 14.37
CA VAL A 107 2.83 12.10 13.65
C VAL A 107 3.72 11.27 14.57
N GLY A 108 4.05 11.76 15.77
CA GLY A 108 4.87 11.05 16.74
C GLY A 108 4.17 9.93 17.53
N LEU A 109 2.96 9.52 17.14
CA LEU A 109 2.16 8.59 17.93
C LEU A 109 2.87 7.23 18.10
N GLY A 110 2.99 6.77 19.34
CA GLY A 110 3.62 5.47 19.66
C GLY A 110 5.15 5.49 19.71
N LEU A 111 5.80 6.61 19.41
CA LEU A 111 7.25 6.77 19.58
C LEU A 111 7.62 7.14 21.02
N ARG A 112 8.81 6.72 21.43
CA ARG A 112 9.42 7.04 22.74
C ARG A 112 10.74 7.78 22.52
N GLY A 113 11.15 8.58 23.51
CA GLY A 113 12.38 9.38 23.42
C GLY A 113 12.23 10.64 22.58
N GLU A 114 13.32 11.07 21.95
CA GLU A 114 13.37 12.28 21.11
C GLU A 114 12.84 11.99 19.69
N TRP A 115 11.54 12.22 19.49
CA TRP A 115 10.86 12.01 18.20
C TRP A 115 10.42 13.29 17.51
N ARG A 116 10.45 14.44 18.21
CA ARG A 116 9.89 15.70 17.68
C ARG A 116 10.61 16.21 16.45
N THR A 117 11.94 16.13 16.42
CA THR A 117 12.73 16.52 15.24
C THR A 117 12.38 15.64 14.04
N ALA A 118 12.34 14.31 14.23
CA ALA A 118 11.93 13.39 13.17
C ALA A 118 10.47 13.61 12.71
N ALA A 119 9.57 13.98 13.62
CA ALA A 119 8.20 14.35 13.26
C ALA A 119 8.14 15.66 12.46
N GLN A 120 8.98 16.63 12.78
CA GLN A 120 9.12 17.86 12.01
C GLN A 120 9.64 17.57 10.60
N ASP A 121 10.64 16.70 10.46
CA ASP A 121 11.19 16.28 9.17
C ASP A 121 10.14 15.52 8.34
N ALA A 122 9.41 14.59 8.97
CA ALA A 122 8.31 13.87 8.30
C ALA A 122 7.18 14.81 7.85
N LEU A 123 6.86 15.83 8.65
CA LEU A 123 5.91 16.87 8.27
C LEU A 123 6.45 17.76 7.14
N ALA A 124 7.74 18.07 7.13
CA ALA A 124 8.37 18.82 6.05
C ALA A 124 8.33 18.04 4.73
N ALA A 125 8.59 16.74 4.77
CA ALA A 125 8.54 15.85 3.61
C ALA A 125 7.15 15.82 2.94
N VAL A 126 6.08 16.07 3.71
CA VAL A 126 4.70 16.17 3.18
C VAL A 126 4.21 17.62 3.02
N GLY A 127 5.08 18.61 3.17
CA GLY A 127 4.78 20.03 3.00
C GLY A 127 3.92 20.66 4.10
N LEU A 128 3.95 20.11 5.33
CA LEU A 128 3.13 20.54 6.47
C LEU A 128 3.93 20.95 7.72
N ALA A 129 5.24 21.22 7.57
CA ALA A 129 6.11 21.65 8.67
C ALA A 129 5.55 22.85 9.47
N SER A 130 5.00 23.86 8.78
CA SER A 130 4.44 25.06 9.40
C SER A 130 3.15 24.81 10.19
N ARG A 131 2.49 23.67 9.97
CA ARG A 131 1.22 23.30 10.62
C ARG A 131 1.38 22.32 11.77
N ALA A 132 2.61 22.02 12.18
CA ALA A 132 2.93 21.06 13.23
C ALA A 132 2.16 21.30 14.55
N ASN A 133 1.93 22.56 14.90
CA ASN A 133 1.28 22.96 16.15
C ASN A 133 -0.25 23.14 16.04
N GLU A 134 -0.84 22.94 14.86
CA GLU A 134 -2.28 23.04 14.64
C GLU A 134 -3.02 21.79 15.16
N TRP A 135 -4.34 21.92 15.32
CA TRP A 135 -5.23 20.81 15.62
C TRP A 135 -5.77 20.19 14.32
N PRO A 136 -6.05 18.88 14.27
CA PRO A 136 -6.60 18.22 13.08
C PRO A 136 -7.87 18.88 12.53
N ALA A 137 -8.69 19.50 13.39
CA ALA A 137 -9.90 20.21 12.97
C ALA A 137 -9.64 21.40 12.04
N ALA A 138 -8.44 22.01 12.10
CA ALA A 138 -8.05 23.13 11.23
C ALA A 138 -7.56 22.69 9.84
N LEU A 139 -7.40 21.37 9.62
CA LEU A 139 -6.87 20.81 8.38
C LEU A 139 -7.99 20.41 7.41
N SER A 140 -7.75 20.65 6.12
CA SER A 140 -8.53 20.06 5.02
C SER A 140 -8.38 18.53 4.98
N GLY A 141 -9.26 17.84 4.25
CA GLY A 141 -9.19 16.38 4.07
C GLY A 141 -7.83 15.93 3.50
N GLY A 142 -7.33 16.60 2.46
CA GLY A 142 -6.01 16.33 1.88
C GLY A 142 -4.86 16.54 2.85
N GLN A 143 -4.89 17.62 3.64
CA GLN A 143 -3.87 17.87 4.66
C GLN A 143 -3.90 16.79 5.75
N LYS A 144 -5.10 16.33 6.18
CA LYS A 144 -5.21 15.21 7.12
C LYS A 144 -4.60 13.92 6.56
N GLN A 145 -4.79 13.64 5.27
CA GLN A 145 -4.15 12.49 4.61
C GLN A 145 -2.62 12.63 4.58
N ARG A 146 -2.10 13.82 4.27
CA ARG A 146 -0.65 14.09 4.34
C ARG A 146 -0.08 13.90 5.74
N VAL A 147 -0.78 14.32 6.79
CA VAL A 147 -0.39 14.04 8.18
C VAL A 147 -0.40 12.54 8.48
N ALA A 148 -1.40 11.80 8.00
CA ALA A 148 -1.45 10.34 8.16
C ALA A 148 -0.29 9.64 7.42
N LEU A 149 0.10 10.13 6.24
CA LEU A 149 1.28 9.67 5.51
C LEU A 149 2.56 9.98 6.29
N ALA A 150 2.74 11.20 6.80
CA ALA A 150 3.89 11.56 7.65
C ALA A 150 3.98 10.67 8.90
N ARG A 151 2.84 10.38 9.54
CA ARG A 151 2.75 9.44 10.67
C ARG A 151 3.16 8.01 10.28
N ALA A 152 2.92 7.57 9.05
CA ALA A 152 3.41 6.28 8.60
C ALA A 152 4.93 6.32 8.33
N LEU A 153 5.41 7.38 7.69
CA LEU A 153 6.80 7.50 7.21
C LEU A 153 7.82 7.81 8.30
N ILE A 154 7.43 8.48 9.39
CA ILE A 154 8.35 8.73 10.53
C ILE A 154 8.93 7.42 11.09
N HIS A 155 8.19 6.31 10.98
CA HIS A 155 8.66 5.01 11.42
C HIS A 155 9.62 4.34 10.44
N ARG A 156 9.89 4.95 9.29
CA ARG A 156 10.72 4.41 8.21
C ARG A 156 10.30 2.95 7.89
N PRO A 157 9.12 2.74 7.32
CA PRO A 157 8.67 1.39 6.97
C PRO A 157 9.55 0.78 5.88
N GLY A 158 9.73 -0.54 5.92
CA GLY A 158 10.18 -1.31 4.77
C GLY A 158 9.02 -1.65 3.81
N LEU A 159 7.80 -1.77 4.36
CA LEU A 159 6.56 -2.00 3.63
C LEU A 159 5.48 -0.99 4.06
N LEU A 160 5.01 -0.19 3.10
CA LEU A 160 3.88 0.72 3.27
C LEU A 160 2.64 0.15 2.59
N LEU A 161 1.62 -0.10 3.40
CA LEU A 161 0.32 -0.59 2.99
C LEU A 161 -0.66 0.58 2.94
N LEU A 162 -1.36 0.74 1.82
CA LEU A 162 -2.29 1.85 1.60
C LEU A 162 -3.68 1.30 1.26
N ASP A 163 -4.68 1.55 2.11
CA ASP A 163 -6.07 1.12 1.90
C ASP A 163 -6.91 2.31 1.41
N GLU A 164 -7.10 2.44 0.09
CA GLU A 164 -7.86 3.52 -0.56
C GLU A 164 -7.51 4.95 -0.07
N PRO A 165 -6.22 5.33 0.05
CA PRO A 165 -5.81 6.59 0.68
C PRO A 165 -6.26 7.85 -0.07
N LEU A 166 -6.69 7.71 -1.34
CA LEU A 166 -7.03 8.80 -2.25
C LEU A 166 -8.53 8.96 -2.51
N GLY A 167 -9.36 7.99 -2.10
CA GLY A 167 -10.76 7.90 -2.52
C GLY A 167 -11.65 9.05 -2.04
N ALA A 168 -11.30 9.69 -0.92
CA ALA A 168 -12.05 10.82 -0.35
C ALA A 168 -11.56 12.20 -0.81
N LEU A 169 -10.58 12.27 -1.73
CA LEU A 169 -9.97 13.51 -2.17
C LEU A 169 -10.61 14.02 -3.48
N ASP A 170 -10.74 15.35 -3.59
CA ASP A 170 -11.06 16.01 -4.85
C ASP A 170 -9.94 15.79 -5.89
N ALA A 171 -10.26 16.06 -7.16
CA ALA A 171 -9.37 15.72 -8.27
C ALA A 171 -7.99 16.38 -8.19
N LEU A 172 -7.90 17.64 -7.77
CA LEU A 172 -6.61 18.35 -7.70
C LEU A 172 -5.78 17.84 -6.52
N THR A 173 -6.39 17.78 -5.34
CA THR A 173 -5.73 17.26 -4.13
C THR A 173 -5.26 15.82 -4.32
N ARG A 174 -6.05 14.99 -5.03
CA ARG A 174 -5.67 13.63 -5.41
C ARG A 174 -4.41 13.60 -6.27
N ILE A 175 -4.31 14.45 -7.30
CA ILE A 175 -3.12 14.55 -8.16
C ILE A 175 -1.88 14.91 -7.33
N GLU A 176 -2.01 15.91 -6.45
CA GLU A 176 -0.91 16.33 -5.61
C GLU A 176 -0.47 15.22 -4.66
N MET A 177 -1.42 14.48 -4.08
CA MET A 177 -1.14 13.36 -3.20
C MET A 177 -0.50 12.18 -3.94
N GLN A 178 -0.93 11.87 -5.17
CA GLN A 178 -0.28 10.87 -6.03
C GLN A 178 1.19 11.20 -6.25
N ARG A 179 1.48 12.44 -6.67
CA ARG A 179 2.86 12.92 -6.90
C ARG A 179 3.70 12.87 -5.63
N LEU A 180 3.11 13.25 -4.49
CA LEU A 180 3.78 13.21 -3.20
C LEU A 180 4.14 11.78 -2.79
N ILE A 181 3.21 10.83 -2.93
CA ILE A 181 3.50 9.42 -2.61
C ILE A 181 4.57 8.88 -3.54
N GLU A 182 4.47 9.14 -4.84
CA GLU A 182 5.47 8.71 -5.84
C GLU A 182 6.86 9.27 -5.54
N SER A 183 6.96 10.57 -5.22
CA SER A 183 8.26 11.19 -4.92
C SER A 183 8.89 10.61 -3.65
N LEU A 184 8.11 10.44 -2.58
CA LEU A 184 8.60 9.89 -1.32
C LEU A 184 9.01 8.42 -1.47
N TRP A 185 8.26 7.67 -2.26
CA TRP A 185 8.59 6.28 -2.57
C TRP A 185 9.89 6.16 -3.37
N LEU A 186 10.06 6.96 -4.43
CA LEU A 186 11.29 6.99 -5.23
C LEU A 186 12.51 7.44 -4.42
N GLU A 187 12.33 8.41 -3.52
CA GLU A 187 13.39 8.94 -2.66
C GLU A 187 13.82 7.94 -1.56
N GLN A 188 12.85 7.27 -0.94
CA GLN A 188 13.10 6.47 0.27
C GLN A 188 13.22 4.96 0.01
N GLY A 189 12.73 4.46 -1.14
CA GLY A 189 12.94 3.08 -1.60
C GLY A 189 12.12 2.00 -0.88
N PHE A 190 11.09 2.36 -0.10
CA PHE A 190 10.22 1.38 0.57
C PHE A 190 9.34 0.60 -0.42
N THR A 191 8.89 -0.60 -0.06
CA THR A 191 7.91 -1.36 -0.86
C THR A 191 6.51 -0.81 -0.61
N VAL A 192 5.66 -0.73 -1.63
CA VAL A 192 4.27 -0.26 -1.50
C VAL A 192 3.29 -1.32 -1.98
N LEU A 193 2.25 -1.56 -1.18
CA LEU A 193 1.03 -2.22 -1.67
C LEU A 193 -0.17 -1.30 -1.48
N LEU A 194 -0.68 -0.80 -2.60
CA LEU A 194 -1.84 0.07 -2.68
C LEU A 194 -3.07 -0.76 -3.01
N VAL A 195 -4.10 -0.72 -2.16
CA VAL A 195 -5.45 -1.14 -2.52
C VAL A 195 -6.21 0.08 -2.98
N THR A 196 -6.78 0.02 -4.18
CA THR A 196 -7.66 1.06 -4.71
C THR A 196 -8.76 0.43 -5.56
N HIS A 197 -9.89 1.12 -5.69
CA HIS A 197 -10.93 0.82 -6.66
C HIS A 197 -10.80 1.66 -7.93
N ASP A 198 -9.92 2.67 -7.94
CA ASP A 198 -9.66 3.56 -9.06
C ASP A 198 -8.51 2.98 -9.90
N VAL A 199 -8.83 2.50 -11.11
CA VAL A 199 -7.84 1.90 -12.01
C VAL A 199 -6.86 2.95 -12.54
N SER A 200 -7.32 4.18 -12.76
CA SER A 200 -6.47 5.28 -13.20
C SER A 200 -5.38 5.57 -12.15
N GLU A 201 -5.70 5.50 -10.86
CA GLU A 201 -4.73 5.59 -9.76
C GLU A 201 -3.70 4.45 -9.81
N ALA A 202 -4.17 3.22 -10.00
CA ALA A 202 -3.31 2.04 -10.04
C ALA A 202 -2.27 2.13 -11.16
N VAL A 203 -2.71 2.44 -12.39
CA VAL A 203 -1.80 2.57 -13.54
C VAL A 203 -0.94 3.83 -13.47
N ALA A 204 -1.38 4.88 -12.75
CA ALA A 204 -0.59 6.08 -12.58
C ALA A 204 0.58 5.90 -11.60
N LEU A 205 0.45 5.07 -10.56
CA LEU A 205 1.46 4.94 -9.50
C LEU A 205 2.28 3.65 -9.59
N ALA A 206 1.62 2.52 -9.82
CA ALA A 206 2.22 1.21 -9.58
C ALA A 206 3.13 0.73 -10.71
N ASP A 207 4.20 0.02 -10.38
CA ASP A 207 4.99 -0.78 -11.33
C ASP A 207 4.21 -1.99 -11.83
N ARG A 208 3.26 -2.49 -11.02
CA ARG A 208 2.49 -3.70 -11.29
C ARG A 208 1.07 -3.57 -10.76
N VAL A 209 0.09 -3.96 -11.55
CA VAL A 209 -1.33 -3.94 -11.20
C VAL A 209 -1.85 -5.38 -11.12
N ILE A 210 -2.39 -5.73 -9.96
CA ILE A 210 -2.95 -7.04 -9.65
C ILE A 210 -4.47 -6.91 -9.53
N LEU A 211 -5.22 -7.68 -10.32
CA LEU A 211 -6.66 -7.81 -10.12
C LEU A 211 -6.96 -8.98 -9.20
N ILE A 212 -7.66 -8.72 -8.10
CA ILE A 212 -8.29 -9.78 -7.30
C ILE A 212 -9.76 -9.89 -7.68
N GLU A 213 -10.16 -11.09 -8.08
CA GLU A 213 -11.55 -11.46 -8.38
C GLU A 213 -11.87 -12.82 -7.76
N ASP A 214 -13.05 -12.93 -7.14
CA ASP A 214 -13.50 -14.15 -6.44
C ASP A 214 -12.46 -14.75 -5.46
N GLY A 215 -11.65 -13.87 -4.87
CA GLY A 215 -10.60 -14.24 -3.93
C GLY A 215 -9.32 -14.79 -4.55
N LYS A 216 -9.17 -14.77 -5.88
CA LYS A 216 -7.98 -15.21 -6.61
C LYS A 216 -7.33 -14.05 -7.36
N VAL A 217 -6.07 -14.22 -7.75
CA VAL A 217 -5.40 -13.33 -8.70
C VAL A 217 -5.94 -13.64 -10.10
N GLY A 218 -6.74 -12.72 -10.67
CA GLY A 218 -7.33 -12.89 -12.00
C GLY A 218 -6.56 -12.19 -13.12
N LEU A 219 -5.69 -11.24 -12.75
CA LEU A 219 -4.85 -10.48 -13.68
C LEU A 219 -3.60 -10.01 -12.95
N ASP A 220 -2.48 -9.98 -13.68
CA ASP A 220 -1.21 -9.47 -13.21
C ASP A 220 -0.49 -8.79 -14.37
N ILE A 221 -0.41 -7.46 -14.32
CA ILE A 221 0.10 -6.63 -15.41
C ILE A 221 1.26 -5.77 -14.92
N LEU A 222 2.36 -5.78 -15.66
CA LEU A 222 3.44 -4.82 -15.51
C LEU A 222 3.08 -3.50 -16.20
N VAL A 223 3.31 -2.39 -15.49
CA VAL A 223 3.15 -1.03 -16.02
C VAL A 223 4.53 -0.50 -16.40
N ASP A 224 5.04 -0.99 -17.52
CA ASP A 224 6.35 -0.61 -18.06
C ASP A 224 6.27 0.73 -18.78
N GLN A 225 6.03 1.80 -18.02
CA GLN A 225 5.99 3.18 -18.50
C GLN A 225 6.93 4.05 -17.67
N PRO A 226 7.77 4.88 -18.32
CA PRO A 226 8.76 5.69 -17.63
C PRO A 226 8.08 6.75 -16.74
N ARG A 227 8.78 7.12 -15.67
CA ARG A 227 8.40 8.19 -14.75
C ARG A 227 9.13 9.49 -15.09
N PRO A 228 8.51 10.67 -14.91
CA PRO A 228 7.14 10.88 -14.42
C PRO A 228 6.11 10.48 -15.48
N ARG A 229 5.09 9.74 -15.03
CA ARG A 229 4.03 9.26 -15.92
C ARG A 229 3.16 10.45 -16.35
N ARG A 230 3.07 10.68 -17.67
CA ARG A 230 2.26 11.76 -18.23
C ARG A 230 0.79 11.35 -18.23
N ARG A 231 -0.06 12.18 -17.61
CA ARG A 231 -1.52 12.07 -17.76
C ARG A 231 -1.89 12.21 -19.25
N GLY A 232 -2.82 11.39 -19.71
CA GLY A 232 -3.21 11.33 -21.11
C GLY A 232 -2.24 10.55 -22.02
N SER A 233 -1.27 9.82 -21.44
CA SER A 233 -0.50 8.84 -22.22
C SER A 233 -1.45 7.79 -22.80
N ALA A 234 -1.44 7.64 -24.12
CA ALA A 234 -2.23 6.61 -24.82
C ALA A 234 -1.94 5.22 -24.25
N LYS A 235 -0.67 4.94 -23.92
CA LYS A 235 -0.30 3.62 -23.39
C LYS A 235 -0.85 3.35 -21.99
N LEU A 236 -0.89 4.36 -21.13
CA LEU A 236 -1.51 4.22 -19.81
C LEU A 236 -3.03 4.07 -19.94
N ALA A 237 -3.66 4.80 -20.86
CA ALA A 237 -5.09 4.66 -21.13
C ALA A 237 -5.45 3.27 -21.68
N GLU A 238 -4.61 2.66 -22.53
CA GLU A 238 -4.78 1.28 -22.98
C GLU A 238 -4.72 0.28 -21.81
N LEU A 239 -3.75 0.44 -20.91
CA LEU A 239 -3.61 -0.42 -19.73
C LEU A 239 -4.81 -0.26 -18.79
N GLU A 240 -5.24 0.98 -18.57
CA GLU A 240 -6.43 1.30 -17.78
C GLU A 240 -7.68 0.65 -18.38
N ALA A 241 -7.90 0.80 -19.68
CA ALA A 241 -9.02 0.19 -20.39
C ALA A 241 -9.00 -1.34 -20.27
N SER A 242 -7.84 -1.97 -20.44
CA SER A 242 -7.67 -3.43 -20.34
C SER A 242 -8.03 -3.95 -18.93
N VAL A 243 -7.58 -3.25 -17.88
CA VAL A 243 -7.89 -3.62 -16.49
C VAL A 243 -9.37 -3.38 -16.19
N LEU A 244 -9.95 -2.27 -16.65
CA LEU A 244 -11.38 -1.97 -16.49
C LEU A 244 -12.26 -2.99 -17.19
N GLU A 245 -11.94 -3.36 -18.43
CA GLU A 245 -12.66 -4.39 -19.18
C GLU A 245 -12.68 -5.71 -18.40
N ARG A 246 -11.53 -6.12 -17.85
CA ARG A 246 -11.44 -7.34 -17.04
C ARG A 246 -12.26 -7.27 -15.74
N ILE A 247 -12.34 -6.10 -15.11
CA ILE A 247 -13.18 -5.87 -13.92
C ILE A 247 -14.67 -5.93 -14.28
N LEU A 248 -15.06 -5.35 -15.41
CA LEU A 248 -16.45 -5.25 -15.87
C LEU A 248 -16.97 -6.57 -16.46
N THR A 249 -16.10 -7.35 -17.07
CA THR A 249 -16.37 -8.67 -17.66
C THR A 249 -15.51 -9.72 -16.96
N PRO A 250 -15.97 -10.24 -15.79
CA PRO A 250 -15.26 -11.32 -15.11
C PRO A 250 -15.14 -12.52 -16.05
N ALA A 251 -13.99 -13.19 -16.04
CA ALA A 251 -13.82 -14.45 -16.73
C ALA A 251 -14.91 -15.41 -16.24
N LYS A 252 -15.55 -16.11 -17.19
CA LYS A 252 -16.47 -17.18 -16.82
C LYS A 252 -15.68 -18.17 -15.96
N PRO A 253 -16.23 -18.64 -14.82
CA PRO A 253 -15.55 -19.68 -14.05
C PRO A 253 -15.34 -20.87 -14.99
N GLU A 254 -14.08 -21.25 -15.18
CA GLU A 254 -13.74 -22.49 -15.86
C GLU A 254 -14.45 -23.61 -15.09
N HIS A 255 -15.50 -24.17 -15.70
CA HIS A 255 -16.06 -25.43 -15.23
C HIS A 255 -14.93 -26.44 -15.38
N HIS A 256 -14.26 -26.76 -14.27
CA HIS A 256 -13.60 -28.05 -14.16
C HIS A 256 -14.68 -29.09 -14.44
N ALA A 257 -14.70 -29.59 -15.67
CA ALA A 257 -15.45 -30.77 -16.02
C ALA A 257 -14.96 -31.87 -15.08
N SER A 258 -15.76 -32.16 -14.06
CA SER A 258 -15.68 -33.40 -13.33
C SER A 258 -15.79 -34.51 -14.36
N LEU A 259 -14.65 -35.04 -14.78
CA LEU A 259 -14.58 -36.32 -15.47
C LEU A 259 -14.96 -37.37 -14.43
N THR A 260 -16.27 -37.51 -14.25
CA THR A 260 -16.89 -38.73 -13.75
C THR A 260 -16.52 -39.83 -14.73
N ARG A 261 -15.40 -40.51 -14.50
CA ARG A 261 -15.20 -41.86 -14.99
C ARG A 261 -15.74 -42.82 -13.94
N ALA A 262 -17.02 -43.12 -14.09
CA ALA A 262 -17.56 -44.42 -13.71
C ALA A 262 -17.16 -45.46 -14.78
N ALA A 263 -17.05 -46.72 -14.34
CA ALA A 263 -16.72 -47.96 -15.07
C ALA A 263 -15.21 -48.14 -15.35
N PHE A 264 -14.53 -49.20 -14.90
CA PHE A 264 -14.92 -50.56 -14.47
C PHE A 264 -14.13 -50.99 -13.24
#